data_AF-A0AAD8D5I5-F1
#
_entry.id   AF-A0AAD8D5I5-F1
#
_cell.length_a   1.000
_cell.length_b   1.000
_cell.length_c   1.000
_cell.angle_alpha   90.00
_cell.angle_beta   90.00
_cell.angle_gamma   90.00
#
_symmetry.space_group_name_H-M   'P 1'
#
loop_
_entity.id
_entity.type
_entity.pdbx_description
1 polymer ?
#
loop_
_entity_poly.entity_id
_entity_poly.type
_entity_poly.pdbx_seq_one_letter_code
_entity_poly.pdbx_strand_id
1 'polypeptide(L)'
;MLKTCGKRFLLSIVGATFTCLVVLFVAQLQQRSQVEAVPNGREVGMRSLQSFENLAESHNTQEPQLSQPDPQQQASNPEQGKGFSAYFTKLTRERREAEKTESNPQSATEKPPMEDITPNDIFIAVKTTKKFHQARLELLLDTWISRNVQQTYIFTDGEDEELKKRIGSHAINTNCSAAHSRQALSCKMAVEYDKYIESGKKWFCHVDDDNYVNMRTLVKLLSNYPHTQDIYIGKPSLDRPIEATERLGDNLMRPVNFWFATGGAGFCISRGLALKMSPWASGGHFMNTAEKIRLPDDCTIGYIIESVLGVKLIRSNQFHSHLENLQQVPMSELQKQVTLSYGMFENKRNAITMKGAFPVEEDPSRFKSVHCLLYPDTPWCPSYVV
;
A
#
# COMPACT_ATOMS: atom_id res chain seq x y z
N MET A 1 -61.65 34.11 37.43
CA MET A 1 -60.18 33.98 37.50
C MET A 1 -59.63 33.02 36.43
N LEU A 2 -59.88 33.26 35.13
CA LEU A 2 -59.45 32.32 34.07
C LEU A 2 -59.11 32.98 32.71
N LYS A 3 -58.74 34.27 32.68
CA LYS A 3 -58.24 34.94 31.45
C LYS A 3 -56.81 35.48 31.54
N THR A 4 -56.19 35.43 32.71
CA THR A 4 -54.84 35.98 32.96
C THR A 4 -53.71 34.93 32.97
N CYS A 5 -54.05 33.63 32.94
CA CYS A 5 -53.05 32.55 33.00
C CYS A 5 -52.48 32.19 31.61
N GLY A 6 -53.29 32.26 30.54
CA GLY A 6 -52.86 31.92 29.18
C GLY A 6 -51.84 32.89 28.56
N LYS A 7 -51.94 34.19 28.87
CA LYS A 7 -50.98 35.19 28.34
C LYS A 7 -49.58 35.03 28.93
N ARG A 8 -49.45 34.66 30.21
CA ARG A 8 -48.14 34.45 30.87
C ARG A 8 -47.45 33.17 30.38
N PHE A 9 -48.22 32.12 30.07
CA PHE A 9 -47.68 30.87 29.53
C PHE A 9 -47.20 31.02 28.08
N LEU A 10 -47.97 31.72 27.23
CA LEU A 10 -47.56 32.05 25.86
C LEU A 10 -46.31 32.94 25.79
N LEU A 11 -46.20 33.94 26.67
CA LEU A 11 -45.00 34.80 26.75
C LEU A 11 -43.76 34.01 27.20
N SER A 12 -43.92 33.03 28.11
CA SER A 12 -42.81 32.19 28.58
C SER A 12 -42.33 31.20 27.53
N ILE A 13 -43.23 30.63 26.72
CA ILE A 13 -42.86 29.71 25.63
C ILE A 13 -42.18 30.48 24.49
N VAL A 14 -42.72 31.63 24.09
CA VAL A 14 -42.12 32.49 23.06
C VAL A 14 -40.74 32.98 23.51
N GLY A 15 -40.59 33.36 24.79
CA GLY A 15 -39.30 33.73 25.37
C GLY A 15 -38.28 32.60 25.35
N ALA A 16 -38.68 31.37 25.72
CA ALA A 16 -37.80 30.20 25.71
C ALA A 16 -37.40 29.75 24.29
N THR A 17 -38.31 29.84 23.32
CA THR A 17 -37.99 29.55 21.91
C THR A 17 -37.07 30.61 21.30
N PHE A 18 -37.24 31.87 21.68
CA PHE A 18 -36.40 32.96 21.18
C PHE A 18 -34.99 32.89 21.78
N THR A 19 -34.84 32.59 23.07
CA THR A 19 -33.51 32.37 23.68
C THR A 19 -32.82 31.14 23.11
N CYS A 20 -33.55 30.06 22.82
CA CYS A 20 -32.97 28.86 22.19
C CYS A 20 -32.49 29.13 20.75
N LEU A 21 -33.27 29.88 19.96
CA LEU A 21 -32.86 30.30 18.61
C LEU A 21 -31.67 31.26 18.63
N VAL A 22 -31.61 32.20 19.58
CA VAL A 22 -30.45 33.10 19.74
C VAL A 22 -29.20 32.30 20.16
N VAL A 23 -29.32 31.33 21.07
CA VAL A 23 -28.19 30.47 21.46
C VAL A 23 -27.71 29.62 20.29
N LEU A 24 -28.61 29.05 19.48
CA LEU A 24 -28.24 28.30 18.27
C LEU A 24 -27.60 29.20 17.20
N PHE A 25 -28.08 30.43 17.04
CA PHE A 25 -27.50 31.38 16.10
C PHE A 25 -26.12 31.88 16.57
N VAL A 26 -25.94 32.14 17.87
CA VAL A 26 -24.65 32.47 18.47
C VAL A 26 -23.69 31.28 18.41
N ALA A 27 -24.15 30.05 18.61
CA ALA A 27 -23.35 28.84 18.43
C ALA A 27 -22.93 28.62 16.97
N GLN A 28 -23.82 28.90 16.00
CA GLN A 28 -23.48 28.89 14.57
C GLN A 28 -22.50 30.01 14.20
N LEU A 29 -22.64 31.21 14.76
CA LEU A 29 -21.70 32.31 14.55
C LEU A 29 -20.34 32.02 15.21
N GLN A 30 -20.30 31.39 16.39
CA GLN A 30 -19.06 30.93 17.03
C GLN A 30 -18.40 29.78 16.26
N GLN A 31 -19.17 28.84 15.70
CA GLN A 31 -18.62 27.84 14.77
C GLN A 31 -18.05 28.50 13.50
N ARG A 32 -18.71 29.54 12.97
CA ARG A 32 -18.23 30.26 11.78
C ARG A 32 -16.97 31.08 12.05
N SER A 33 -16.86 31.70 13.22
CA SER A 33 -15.64 32.41 13.65
C SER A 33 -14.51 31.48 14.08
N GLN A 34 -14.78 30.26 14.57
CA GLN A 34 -13.73 29.25 14.83
C GLN A 34 -13.18 28.61 13.54
N VAL A 35 -13.92 28.66 12.43
CA VAL A 35 -13.43 28.25 11.11
C VAL A 35 -12.49 29.29 10.48
N GLU A 36 -12.52 30.54 10.92
CA GLU A 36 -11.68 31.63 10.38
C GLU A 36 -10.48 32.03 11.26
N ALA A 37 -10.29 31.43 12.45
CA ALA A 37 -9.21 31.78 13.36
C ALA A 37 -8.49 30.57 13.98
N VAL A 38 -7.61 29.92 13.23
CA VAL A 38 -6.46 29.18 13.77
C VAL A 38 -5.19 29.58 13.02
N PRO A 39 -4.16 30.12 13.70
CA PRO A 39 -2.90 30.51 13.07
C PRO A 39 -2.01 29.30 12.76
N ASN A 40 -1.30 29.41 11.63
CA ASN A 40 -0.33 28.46 11.06
C ASN A 40 0.52 27.69 12.10
N GLY A 41 0.15 26.43 12.35
CA GLY A 41 1.06 25.37 12.78
C GLY A 41 1.33 24.46 11.58
N ARG A 42 2.59 24.34 11.16
CA ARG A 42 3.00 23.51 10.01
C ARG A 42 2.59 22.04 10.19
N GLU A 43 1.48 21.65 9.56
CA GLU A 43 1.20 20.27 9.19
C GLU A 43 1.88 19.98 7.85
N VAL A 44 2.93 19.17 7.88
CA VAL A 44 3.49 18.54 6.67
C VAL A 44 2.54 17.41 6.29
N GLY A 45 1.45 17.76 5.60
CA GLY A 45 0.63 16.82 4.86
C GLY A 45 1.29 16.52 3.52
N MET A 46 1.56 15.24 3.24
CA MET A 46 1.97 14.74 1.93
C MET A 46 0.87 15.04 0.89
N ARG A 47 0.91 16.24 0.32
CA ARG A 47 0.28 16.58 -0.95
C ARG A 47 1.35 16.45 -2.03
N SER A 48 1.18 15.47 -2.92
CA SER A 48 1.65 15.46 -4.30
C SER A 48 3.05 16.05 -4.55
N LEU A 49 4.10 15.25 -4.35
CA LEU A 49 5.48 15.59 -4.76
C LEU A 49 5.76 15.32 -6.26
N GLN A 50 4.78 15.52 -7.14
CA GLN A 50 4.95 15.38 -8.60
C GLN A 50 4.79 16.71 -9.38
N SER A 51 4.69 17.85 -8.71
CA SER A 51 4.51 19.16 -9.36
C SER A 51 5.67 20.16 -9.19
N PHE A 52 6.86 19.69 -8.82
CA PHE A 52 8.09 20.51 -8.74
C PHE A 52 9.22 19.98 -9.64
N GLU A 53 8.90 19.68 -10.91
CA GLU A 53 9.92 19.32 -11.93
C GLU A 53 9.71 20.07 -13.25
N ASN A 54 9.34 21.35 -13.17
CA ASN A 54 9.41 22.25 -14.31
C ASN A 54 9.84 23.62 -13.81
N LEU A 55 11.14 23.81 -13.58
CA LEU A 55 11.89 25.08 -13.56
C LEU A 55 13.30 24.82 -13.01
N ALA A 56 14.16 24.21 -13.82
CA ALA A 56 15.62 24.31 -13.69
C ALA A 56 16.29 23.92 -15.01
N GLU A 57 16.51 24.94 -15.82
CA GLU A 57 17.72 25.15 -16.65
C GLU A 57 17.98 24.22 -17.84
N SER A 58 17.42 24.68 -18.95
CA SER A 58 18.16 24.91 -20.19
C SER A 58 19.56 25.50 -19.94
N HIS A 59 20.62 24.79 -20.30
CA HIS A 59 21.87 25.43 -20.72
C HIS A 59 22.55 24.66 -21.85
N ASN A 60 22.72 25.39 -22.95
CA ASN A 60 23.37 25.02 -24.22
C ASN A 60 24.75 24.40 -24.03
N THR A 61 25.01 23.31 -24.75
CA THR A 61 26.36 22.79 -25.04
C THR A 61 26.83 23.40 -26.36
N GLN A 62 27.91 24.19 -26.32
CA GLN A 62 28.70 24.56 -27.51
C GLN A 62 30.14 24.07 -27.29
N GLU A 63 30.59 23.18 -28.17
CA GLU A 63 32.02 22.91 -28.37
C GLU A 63 32.74 24.16 -28.93
N PRO A 64 34.05 24.26 -28.69
CA PRO A 64 34.93 24.26 -29.85
C PRO A 64 36.20 23.40 -29.70
N GLN A 65 36.60 22.86 -30.86
CA GLN A 65 37.89 22.24 -31.18
C GLN A 65 39.09 23.19 -30.96
N LEU A 66 40.27 22.67 -30.58
CA LEU A 66 41.51 22.79 -31.38
C LEU A 66 42.75 22.08 -30.76
N SER A 67 43.41 21.28 -31.63
CA SER A 67 44.86 21.16 -31.88
C SER A 67 45.90 20.89 -30.77
N GLN A 68 46.78 19.94 -31.09
CA GLN A 68 48.05 19.57 -30.44
C GLN A 68 49.01 20.76 -30.19
N PRO A 69 49.98 20.57 -29.28
CA PRO A 69 51.37 20.55 -29.75
C PRO A 69 52.23 19.44 -29.11
N ASP A 70 53.30 19.10 -29.83
CA ASP A 70 54.42 18.21 -29.46
C ASP A 70 55.67 19.08 -29.15
N PRO A 71 56.85 18.53 -28.79
CA PRO A 71 57.28 18.03 -27.49
C PRO A 71 58.41 18.87 -26.87
N GLN A 72 58.57 18.88 -25.54
CA GLN A 72 59.89 19.15 -24.92
C GLN A 72 60.04 18.55 -23.51
N GLN A 73 61.21 17.97 -23.31
CA GLN A 73 61.67 17.14 -22.20
C GLN A 73 61.84 17.93 -20.89
N GLN A 74 61.55 17.29 -19.75
CA GLN A 74 62.56 17.09 -18.71
C GLN A 74 62.14 16.01 -17.68
N ALA A 75 63.08 15.10 -17.45
CA ALA A 75 62.94 13.88 -16.67
C ALA A 75 63.06 14.11 -15.16
N SER A 76 62.39 13.26 -14.36
CA SER A 76 62.98 12.70 -13.15
C SER A 76 62.32 11.39 -12.69
N ASN A 77 63.17 10.37 -12.53
CA ASN A 77 63.09 9.10 -11.81
C ASN A 77 62.13 7.94 -12.24
N PRO A 78 62.69 6.79 -12.69
CA PRO A 78 61.94 5.60 -13.09
C PRO A 78 61.99 4.48 -12.04
N GLU A 79 61.25 4.57 -10.92
CA GLU A 79 61.16 3.42 -9.98
C GLU A 79 59.78 3.13 -9.35
N GLN A 80 58.69 3.78 -9.78
CA GLN A 80 57.34 3.50 -9.22
C GLN A 80 56.31 2.97 -10.22
N GLY A 81 56.72 2.57 -11.44
CA GLY A 81 55.79 2.09 -12.48
C GLY A 81 55.57 0.57 -12.55
N LYS A 82 56.44 -0.25 -11.94
CA LYS A 82 56.41 -1.71 -12.12
C LYS A 82 55.46 -2.45 -11.17
N GLY A 83 55.11 -1.85 -10.02
CA GLY A 83 54.18 -2.45 -9.05
C GLY A 83 52.71 -2.34 -9.46
N PHE A 84 52.31 -1.15 -9.95
CA PHE A 84 50.91 -0.89 -10.32
C PHE A 84 50.48 -1.64 -11.58
N SER A 85 51.31 -1.67 -12.64
CA SER A 85 50.98 -2.40 -13.86
C SER A 85 50.89 -3.92 -13.64
N ALA A 86 51.77 -4.49 -12.82
CA ALA A 86 51.72 -5.91 -12.46
C ALA A 86 50.49 -6.25 -11.60
N TYR A 87 50.11 -5.37 -10.67
CA TYR A 87 48.93 -5.52 -9.83
C TYR A 87 47.63 -5.47 -10.64
N PHE A 88 47.48 -4.51 -11.55
CA PHE A 88 46.32 -4.43 -12.44
C PHE A 88 46.28 -5.58 -13.46
N THR A 89 47.43 -6.05 -13.94
CA THR A 89 47.47 -7.23 -14.82
C THR A 89 47.06 -8.50 -14.08
N LYS A 90 47.45 -8.66 -12.81
CA LYS A 90 47.04 -9.76 -11.95
C LYS A 90 45.54 -9.71 -11.64
N LEU A 91 45.00 -8.54 -11.28
CA LEU A 91 43.55 -8.33 -11.08
C LEU A 91 42.73 -8.61 -12.35
N THR A 92 43.22 -8.21 -13.53
CA THR A 92 42.54 -8.49 -14.80
C THR A 92 42.59 -9.98 -15.16
N ARG A 93 43.67 -10.68 -14.79
CA ARG A 93 43.81 -12.13 -14.99
C ARG A 93 42.94 -12.93 -14.01
N GLU A 94 42.92 -12.55 -12.73
CA GLU A 94 42.04 -13.13 -11.71
C GLU A 94 40.57 -12.89 -12.04
N ARG A 95 40.21 -11.71 -12.57
CA ARG A 95 38.87 -11.42 -13.10
C ARG A 95 38.50 -12.28 -14.30
N ARG A 96 39.43 -12.48 -15.26
CA ARG A 96 39.21 -13.36 -16.42
C ARG A 96 39.16 -14.85 -16.04
N GLU A 97 39.85 -15.26 -14.99
CA GLU A 97 39.79 -16.62 -14.43
C GLU A 97 38.47 -16.83 -13.66
N ALA A 98 38.00 -15.82 -12.90
CA ALA A 98 36.67 -15.83 -12.29
C ALA A 98 35.55 -15.86 -13.35
N GLU A 99 35.64 -15.05 -14.41
CA GLU A 99 34.70 -15.03 -15.55
C GLU A 99 34.78 -16.32 -16.41
N LYS A 100 35.93 -17.02 -16.44
CA LYS A 100 36.06 -18.35 -17.06
C LYS A 100 35.49 -19.49 -16.21
N THR A 101 35.42 -19.32 -14.90
CA THR A 101 34.78 -20.30 -14.00
C THR A 101 33.25 -20.15 -14.04
N GLU A 102 32.74 -18.99 -14.48
CA GLU A 102 31.31 -18.72 -14.70
C GLU A 102 30.81 -19.02 -16.13
N SER A 103 31.67 -19.43 -17.05
CA SER A 103 31.28 -19.75 -18.44
C SER A 103 31.48 -21.23 -18.78
N ASN A 104 30.74 -22.09 -18.06
CA ASN A 104 30.42 -23.43 -18.55
C ASN A 104 29.11 -23.35 -19.36
N PRO A 105 29.08 -23.62 -20.68
CA PRO A 105 27.87 -23.42 -21.52
C PRO A 105 26.73 -24.42 -21.27
N GLN A 106 26.71 -25.11 -20.14
CA GLN A 106 25.70 -26.11 -19.77
C GLN A 106 25.20 -25.88 -18.34
N SER A 107 24.58 -24.73 -18.15
CA SER A 107 23.66 -24.50 -17.03
C SER A 107 22.71 -23.40 -17.49
N ALA A 108 21.76 -23.78 -18.36
CA ALA A 108 20.48 -23.10 -18.32
C ALA A 108 20.03 -23.20 -16.87
N THR A 109 20.01 -22.08 -16.14
CA THR A 109 19.51 -22.01 -14.77
C THR A 109 18.06 -22.49 -14.81
N GLU A 110 17.85 -23.77 -14.51
CA GLU A 110 16.52 -24.30 -14.29
C GLU A 110 15.91 -23.46 -13.17
N LYS A 111 14.89 -22.68 -13.54
CA LYS A 111 14.11 -21.91 -12.58
C LYS A 111 13.70 -22.90 -11.48
N PRO A 112 13.92 -22.61 -10.19
CA PRO A 112 13.56 -23.53 -9.13
C PRO A 112 12.09 -23.95 -9.33
N PRO A 113 11.77 -25.25 -9.13
CA PRO A 113 10.44 -25.76 -9.41
C PRO A 113 9.41 -24.93 -8.65
N MET A 114 8.31 -24.59 -9.33
CA MET A 114 7.21 -23.86 -8.72
C MET A 114 6.75 -24.60 -7.46
N GLU A 115 6.57 -23.88 -6.37
CA GLU A 115 6.03 -24.45 -5.15
C GLU A 115 4.57 -24.83 -5.36
N ASP A 116 4.21 -26.06 -5.01
CA ASP A 116 2.81 -26.49 -5.00
C ASP A 116 2.08 -25.81 -3.84
N ILE A 117 1.28 -24.80 -4.21
CA ILE A 117 0.42 -24.06 -3.30
C ILE A 117 -0.99 -23.95 -3.88
N THR A 118 -1.97 -23.94 -2.99
CA THR A 118 -3.38 -23.81 -3.29
C THR A 118 -3.92 -22.52 -2.68
N PRO A 119 -5.15 -22.08 -3.01
CA PRO A 119 -5.79 -20.98 -2.32
C PRO A 119 -5.78 -21.16 -0.79
N ASN A 120 -5.93 -22.38 -0.29
CA ASN A 120 -5.96 -22.68 1.14
C ASN A 120 -4.63 -22.41 1.86
N ASP A 121 -3.54 -22.17 1.15
CA ASP A 121 -2.24 -21.82 1.73
C ASP A 121 -2.08 -20.32 1.97
N ILE A 122 -3.04 -19.50 1.51
CA ILE A 122 -2.97 -18.04 1.54
C ILE A 122 -4.00 -17.49 2.54
N PHE A 123 -3.55 -16.55 3.37
CA PHE A 123 -4.37 -15.76 4.27
C PHE A 123 -4.54 -14.36 3.68
N ILE A 124 -5.76 -13.97 3.33
CA ILE A 124 -6.08 -12.64 2.82
C ILE A 124 -6.72 -11.82 3.94
N ALA A 125 -6.04 -10.76 4.37
CA ALA A 125 -6.59 -9.77 5.28
C ALA A 125 -7.16 -8.59 4.48
N VAL A 126 -8.46 -8.34 4.65
CA VAL A 126 -9.13 -7.14 4.13
C VAL A 126 -9.36 -6.17 5.27
N LYS A 127 -8.74 -5.00 5.21
CA LYS A 127 -8.93 -3.95 6.20
C LYS A 127 -10.10 -3.07 5.81
N THR A 128 -11.01 -2.86 6.75
CA THR A 128 -12.17 -1.98 6.57
C THR A 128 -12.52 -1.26 7.87
N THR A 129 -13.63 -0.53 7.85
CA THR A 129 -14.23 0.15 8.99
C THR A 129 -15.74 0.01 8.91
N LYS A 130 -16.42 0.06 10.06
CA LYS A 130 -17.87 -0.15 10.13
C LYS A 130 -18.66 0.76 9.18
N LYS A 131 -18.22 2.00 8.99
CA LYS A 131 -18.87 2.95 8.06
C LYS A 131 -18.84 2.51 6.59
N PHE A 132 -17.98 1.56 6.20
CA PHE A 132 -17.82 1.08 4.83
C PHE A 132 -18.31 -0.34 4.60
N HIS A 133 -18.92 -0.99 5.61
CA HIS A 133 -19.49 -2.32 5.46
C HIS A 133 -20.50 -2.39 4.28
N GLN A 134 -21.42 -1.43 4.19
CA GLN A 134 -22.37 -1.38 3.07
C GLN A 134 -21.73 -0.78 1.81
N ALA A 135 -21.14 0.42 1.92
CA ALA A 135 -20.73 1.19 0.75
C ALA A 135 -19.57 0.59 -0.05
N ARG A 136 -18.77 -0.31 0.54
CA ARG A 136 -17.59 -0.92 -0.10
C ARG A 136 -17.56 -2.43 0.06
N LEU A 137 -17.70 -2.93 1.28
CA LEU A 137 -17.46 -4.34 1.57
C LEU A 137 -18.52 -5.27 0.95
N GLU A 138 -19.80 -4.87 0.89
CA GLU A 138 -20.85 -5.64 0.21
C GLU A 138 -20.49 -5.97 -1.24
N LEU A 139 -19.94 -5.00 -1.97
CA LEU A 139 -19.47 -5.22 -3.34
C LEU A 139 -18.37 -6.29 -3.41
N LEU A 140 -17.43 -6.31 -2.46
CA LEU A 140 -16.37 -7.31 -2.44
C LEU A 140 -16.92 -8.70 -2.12
N LEU A 141 -17.85 -8.78 -1.16
CA LEU A 141 -18.55 -10.00 -0.76
C LEU A 141 -19.39 -10.60 -1.90
N ASP A 142 -19.98 -9.75 -2.75
CA ASP A 142 -20.75 -10.19 -3.92
C ASP A 142 -19.86 -10.58 -5.11
N THR A 143 -18.60 -10.11 -5.11
CA THR A 143 -17.66 -10.34 -6.21
C THR A 143 -16.52 -11.27 -5.80
N TRP A 144 -15.29 -10.79 -5.67
CA TRP A 144 -14.12 -11.67 -5.54
C TRP A 144 -14.09 -12.46 -4.23
N ILE A 145 -14.64 -11.93 -3.13
CA ILE A 145 -14.67 -12.66 -1.85
C ILE A 145 -15.63 -13.85 -1.94
N SER A 146 -16.72 -13.77 -2.72
CA SER A 146 -17.67 -14.89 -2.91
C SER A 146 -16.99 -16.17 -3.40
N ARG A 147 -15.86 -16.04 -4.12
CA ARG A 147 -15.06 -17.16 -4.65
C ARG A 147 -13.96 -17.63 -3.69
N ASN A 148 -13.68 -16.88 -2.61
CA ASN A 148 -12.50 -17.05 -1.74
C ASN A 148 -12.81 -16.84 -0.25
N VAL A 149 -14.05 -17.12 0.19
CA VAL A 149 -14.53 -16.88 1.56
C VAL A 149 -13.64 -17.56 2.61
N GLN A 150 -13.18 -18.79 2.33
CA GLN A 150 -12.39 -19.59 3.27
C GLN A 150 -10.98 -19.02 3.51
N GLN A 151 -10.45 -18.21 2.60
CA GLN A 151 -9.11 -17.63 2.67
C GLN A 151 -9.14 -16.17 3.14
N THR A 152 -10.33 -15.55 3.17
CA THR A 152 -10.51 -14.11 3.37
C THR A 152 -11.02 -13.81 4.77
N TYR A 153 -10.32 -12.91 5.45
CA TYR A 153 -10.62 -12.44 6.80
C TYR A 153 -10.81 -10.93 6.76
N ILE A 154 -11.91 -10.44 7.33
CA ILE A 154 -12.27 -9.02 7.35
C ILE A 154 -11.91 -8.45 8.71
N PHE A 155 -11.07 -7.42 8.73
CA PHE A 155 -10.65 -6.73 9.94
C PHE A 155 -11.34 -5.36 10.00
N THR A 156 -12.21 -5.20 10.98
CA THR A 156 -13.04 -3.99 11.16
C THR A 156 -12.94 -3.44 12.58
N ASP A 157 -13.59 -2.31 12.82
CA ASP A 157 -13.65 -1.58 14.10
C ASP A 157 -15.05 -1.62 14.76
N GLY A 158 -15.96 -2.43 14.24
CA GLY A 158 -17.24 -2.63 14.90
C GLY A 158 -18.01 -3.86 14.46
N GLU A 159 -18.82 -4.35 15.39
CA GLU A 159 -19.72 -5.49 15.18
C GLU A 159 -20.77 -5.21 14.10
N ASP A 160 -21.04 -6.23 13.29
CA ASP A 160 -22.06 -6.24 12.26
C ASP A 160 -22.59 -7.67 12.07
N GLU A 161 -23.86 -7.88 12.44
CA GLU A 161 -24.49 -9.20 12.39
C GLU A 161 -24.78 -9.66 10.96
N GLU A 162 -24.96 -8.74 10.00
CA GLU A 162 -25.17 -9.13 8.61
C GLU A 162 -23.87 -9.57 7.96
N LEU A 163 -22.77 -8.86 8.25
CA LEU A 163 -21.44 -9.29 7.84
C LEU A 163 -21.09 -10.68 8.43
N LYS A 164 -21.36 -10.89 9.73
CA LYS A 164 -21.16 -12.21 10.38
C LYS A 164 -22.00 -13.31 9.75
N LYS A 165 -23.23 -13.06 9.34
CA LYS A 165 -24.03 -14.08 8.62
C LYS A 165 -23.38 -14.46 7.28
N ARG A 166 -22.76 -13.50 6.58
CA ARG A 166 -22.15 -13.73 5.26
C ARG A 166 -20.79 -14.42 5.31
N ILE A 167 -19.94 -14.06 6.29
CA ILE A 167 -18.55 -14.55 6.34
C ILE A 167 -18.17 -15.26 7.66
N GLY A 168 -19.13 -15.41 8.58
CA GLY A 168 -18.96 -16.17 9.81
C GLY A 168 -17.88 -15.60 10.74
N SER A 169 -17.07 -16.49 11.31
CA SER A 169 -15.96 -16.15 12.20
C SER A 169 -14.81 -15.40 11.51
N HIS A 170 -14.86 -15.19 10.19
CA HIS A 170 -13.87 -14.40 9.47
C HIS A 170 -14.15 -12.89 9.55
N ALA A 171 -15.28 -12.46 10.11
CA ALA A 171 -15.52 -11.07 10.47
C ALA A 171 -14.90 -10.80 11.85
N ILE A 172 -13.76 -10.09 11.87
CA ILE A 172 -12.96 -9.86 13.06
C ILE A 172 -13.10 -8.38 13.46
N ASN A 173 -13.77 -8.13 14.57
CA ASN A 173 -13.72 -6.84 15.22
C ASN A 173 -12.41 -6.71 16.00
N THR A 174 -11.57 -5.79 15.54
CA THR A 174 -10.24 -5.51 16.11
C THR A 174 -10.30 -4.75 17.44
N ASN A 175 -11.46 -4.13 17.75
CA ASN A 175 -11.60 -3.14 18.83
C ASN A 175 -10.64 -1.94 18.72
N CYS A 176 -10.02 -1.75 17.56
CA CYS A 176 -9.24 -0.56 17.24
C CYS A 176 -10.17 0.62 16.93
N SER A 177 -9.62 1.84 16.98
CA SER A 177 -10.37 3.04 16.59
C SER A 177 -10.85 2.98 15.12
N ALA A 178 -12.03 3.56 14.88
CA ALA A 178 -12.58 3.78 13.54
C ALA A 178 -11.97 4.98 12.80
N ALA A 179 -11.06 5.72 13.46
CA ALA A 179 -10.34 6.82 12.83
C ALA A 179 -9.44 6.33 11.69
N HIS A 180 -9.16 7.22 10.74
CA HIS A 180 -8.18 6.98 9.67
C HIS A 180 -6.81 7.58 10.05
N SER A 181 -6.39 7.41 11.30
CA SER A 181 -5.09 7.88 11.81
C SER A 181 -4.04 6.78 11.71
N ARG A 182 -2.76 7.17 11.71
CA ARG A 182 -1.63 6.21 11.73
C ARG A 182 -1.79 5.17 12.84
N GLN A 183 -2.11 5.59 14.05
CA GLN A 183 -2.31 4.68 15.18
C GLN A 183 -3.48 3.71 14.97
N ALA A 184 -4.60 4.18 14.42
CA ALA A 184 -5.77 3.34 14.19
C ALA A 184 -5.52 2.28 13.10
N LEU A 185 -4.85 2.67 12.00
CA LEU A 185 -4.47 1.77 10.92
C LEU A 185 -3.42 0.76 11.36
N SER A 186 -2.37 1.20 12.07
CA SER A 186 -1.36 0.31 12.64
C SER A 186 -1.97 -0.67 13.64
N CYS A 187 -2.98 -0.27 14.39
CA CYS A 187 -3.67 -1.16 15.33
C CYS A 187 -4.38 -2.29 14.59
N LYS A 188 -5.11 -1.98 13.51
CA LYS A 188 -5.77 -3.00 12.69
C LYS A 188 -4.74 -3.93 12.03
N MET A 189 -3.67 -3.37 11.47
CA MET A 189 -2.57 -4.14 10.87
C MET A 189 -1.89 -5.08 11.88
N ALA A 190 -1.74 -4.66 13.13
CA ALA A 190 -1.21 -5.52 14.19
C ALA A 190 -2.10 -6.76 14.41
N VAL A 191 -3.42 -6.56 14.43
CA VAL A 191 -4.39 -7.66 14.59
C VAL A 191 -4.43 -8.57 13.34
N GLU A 192 -4.32 -7.99 12.14
CA GLU A 192 -4.18 -8.74 10.88
C GLU A 192 -2.98 -9.68 10.93
N TYR A 193 -1.85 -9.13 11.34
CA TYR A 193 -0.59 -9.84 11.44
C TYR A 193 -0.67 -10.97 12.47
N ASP A 194 -1.14 -10.70 13.70
CA ASP A 194 -1.26 -11.70 14.75
C ASP A 194 -2.20 -12.84 14.35
N LYS A 195 -3.35 -12.51 13.73
CA LYS A 195 -4.30 -13.53 13.23
C LYS A 195 -3.71 -14.37 12.11
N TYR A 196 -2.91 -13.77 11.24
CA TYR A 196 -2.16 -14.55 10.26
C TYR A 196 -1.14 -15.49 10.91
N ILE A 197 -0.35 -15.02 11.89
CA ILE A 197 0.63 -15.85 12.59
C ILE A 197 -0.04 -17.07 13.23
N GLU A 198 -1.19 -16.87 13.87
CA GLU A 198 -2.03 -17.92 14.46
C GLU A 198 -2.55 -18.92 13.42
N SER A 199 -2.89 -18.46 12.21
CA SER A 199 -3.47 -19.30 11.15
C SER A 199 -2.52 -20.38 10.60
N GLY A 200 -1.20 -20.19 10.73
CA GLY A 200 -0.19 -21.10 10.20
C GLY A 200 -0.11 -21.19 8.67
N LYS A 201 -0.81 -20.31 7.93
CA LYS A 201 -0.82 -20.28 6.46
C LYS A 201 0.55 -19.94 5.89
N LYS A 202 0.82 -20.38 4.65
CA LYS A 202 2.12 -20.17 3.98
C LYS A 202 2.34 -18.71 3.58
N TRP A 203 1.27 -17.99 3.28
CA TRP A 203 1.35 -16.62 2.77
C TRP A 203 0.36 -15.70 3.48
N PHE A 204 0.82 -14.51 3.86
CA PHE A 204 0.00 -13.39 4.28
C PHE A 204 -0.14 -12.42 3.12
N CYS A 205 -1.36 -12.04 2.76
CA CYS A 205 -1.61 -10.97 1.82
C CYS A 205 -2.56 -9.94 2.43
N HIS A 206 -2.15 -8.69 2.41
CA HIS A 206 -2.95 -7.56 2.87
C HIS A 206 -3.59 -6.85 1.66
N VAL A 207 -4.84 -6.43 1.79
CA VAL A 207 -5.54 -5.52 0.88
C VAL A 207 -6.51 -4.60 1.63
N ASP A 208 -6.87 -3.47 1.04
CA ASP A 208 -7.90 -2.54 1.55
C ASP A 208 -9.29 -2.88 0.98
N ASP A 209 -10.34 -2.29 1.57
CA ASP A 209 -11.75 -2.50 1.19
C ASP A 209 -12.17 -1.90 -0.16
N ASP A 210 -11.24 -1.27 -0.88
CA ASP A 210 -11.41 -0.81 -2.26
C ASP A 210 -10.53 -1.56 -3.26
N ASN A 211 -10.02 -2.74 -2.89
CA ASN A 211 -9.28 -3.64 -3.77
C ASN A 211 -10.11 -4.82 -4.28
N TYR A 212 -9.81 -5.24 -5.51
CA TYR A 212 -10.28 -6.50 -6.12
C TYR A 212 -9.12 -7.48 -6.21
N VAL A 213 -9.28 -8.73 -5.75
CA VAL A 213 -8.23 -9.75 -5.80
C VAL A 213 -8.56 -10.86 -6.79
N ASN A 214 -7.65 -11.08 -7.75
CA ASN A 214 -7.70 -12.22 -8.65
C ASN A 214 -6.91 -13.39 -8.06
N MET A 215 -7.62 -14.28 -7.34
CA MET A 215 -6.99 -15.37 -6.61
C MET A 215 -6.17 -16.34 -7.48
N ARG A 216 -6.64 -16.63 -8.70
CA ARG A 216 -5.92 -17.56 -9.61
C ARG A 216 -4.55 -17.00 -9.98
N THR A 217 -4.48 -15.70 -10.26
CA THR A 217 -3.24 -15.01 -10.59
C THR A 217 -2.36 -14.84 -9.36
N LEU A 218 -2.94 -14.58 -8.19
CA LEU A 218 -2.21 -14.52 -6.92
C LEU A 218 -1.49 -15.84 -6.60
N VAL A 219 -2.20 -16.97 -6.64
CA VAL A 219 -1.61 -18.32 -6.45
C VAL A 219 -0.49 -18.57 -7.45
N LYS A 220 -0.73 -18.27 -8.73
CA LYS A 220 0.29 -18.41 -9.78
C LYS A 220 1.52 -17.55 -9.52
N LEU A 221 1.36 -16.32 -9.05
CA LEU A 221 2.49 -15.46 -8.71
C LEU A 221 3.29 -16.06 -7.55
N LEU A 222 2.63 -16.35 -6.43
CA LEU A 222 3.27 -16.80 -5.20
C LEU A 222 3.94 -18.17 -5.32
N SER A 223 3.41 -19.06 -6.18
CA SER A 223 4.05 -20.36 -6.47
C SER A 223 5.45 -20.24 -7.11
N ASN A 224 5.88 -19.07 -7.58
CA ASN A 224 7.25 -18.86 -8.06
C ASN A 224 8.27 -18.72 -6.91
N TYR A 225 7.83 -18.68 -5.65
CA TYR A 225 8.67 -18.39 -4.51
C TYR A 225 8.45 -19.43 -3.40
N PRO A 226 9.51 -19.88 -2.71
CA PRO A 226 9.35 -20.75 -1.55
C PRO A 226 8.85 -19.95 -0.34
N HIS A 227 7.73 -20.34 0.25
CA HIS A 227 7.15 -19.66 1.42
C HIS A 227 8.02 -19.71 2.69
N THR A 228 9.04 -20.57 2.73
CA THR A 228 10.00 -20.68 3.83
C THR A 228 11.16 -19.67 3.72
N GLN A 229 11.29 -18.99 2.58
CA GLN A 229 12.29 -17.94 2.37
C GLN A 229 11.78 -16.55 2.78
N ASP A 230 12.61 -15.54 2.55
CA ASP A 230 12.33 -14.16 2.91
C ASP A 230 11.74 -13.40 1.72
N ILE A 231 10.42 -13.51 1.54
CA ILE A 231 9.72 -12.95 0.38
C ILE A 231 8.74 -11.86 0.83
N TYR A 232 8.97 -10.65 0.31
CA TYR A 232 8.06 -9.52 0.40
C TYR A 232 7.80 -9.00 -1.01
N ILE A 233 6.54 -9.03 -1.47
CA ILE A 233 6.17 -8.71 -2.85
C ILE A 233 4.98 -7.75 -2.89
N GLY A 234 5.08 -6.74 -3.77
CA GLY A 234 4.02 -5.76 -3.98
C GLY A 234 4.45 -4.64 -4.93
N LYS A 235 3.64 -3.59 -5.01
CA LYS A 235 3.94 -2.38 -5.80
C LYS A 235 4.62 -1.33 -4.90
N PRO A 236 5.80 -0.80 -5.24
CA PRO A 236 6.39 0.31 -4.48
C PRO A 236 5.51 1.57 -4.58
N SER A 237 5.39 2.30 -3.48
CA SER A 237 4.56 3.52 -3.40
C SER A 237 5.19 4.75 -4.05
N LEU A 238 6.52 4.79 -4.07
CA LEU A 238 7.31 5.89 -4.58
C LEU A 238 8.21 5.39 -5.72
N ASP A 239 8.79 6.32 -6.47
CA ASP A 239 9.83 6.09 -7.46
C ASP A 239 11.24 6.01 -6.85
N ARG A 240 11.36 6.31 -5.55
CA ARG A 240 12.57 6.25 -4.72
C ARG A 240 12.27 5.69 -3.32
N PRO A 241 13.26 5.22 -2.55
CA PRO A 241 13.05 4.84 -1.16
C PRO A 241 12.49 6.03 -0.36
N ILE A 242 11.62 5.77 0.62
CA ILE A 242 11.19 6.83 1.54
C ILE A 242 12.36 7.20 2.45
N GLU A 243 12.54 8.49 2.68
CA GLU A 243 13.47 9.02 3.66
C GLU A 243 12.72 9.29 4.96
N ALA A 244 13.16 8.67 6.05
CA ALA A 244 12.51 8.78 7.35
C ALA A 244 13.52 8.81 8.49
N THR A 245 13.02 8.94 9.72
CA THR A 245 13.84 8.94 10.92
C THR A 245 13.27 7.97 11.95
N GLU A 246 14.14 7.14 12.51
CA GLU A 246 13.83 6.28 13.64
C GLU A 246 14.21 6.96 14.95
N ARG A 247 13.31 6.92 15.93
CA ARG A 247 13.54 7.35 17.31
C ARG A 247 14.17 6.22 18.13
N LEU A 248 15.42 6.42 18.58
CA LEU A 248 16.15 5.49 19.44
C LEU A 248 16.09 5.86 20.94
N GLY A 249 15.54 7.02 21.27
CA GLY A 249 15.38 7.54 22.63
C GLY A 249 15.08 9.05 22.62
N ASP A 250 15.04 9.69 23.79
CA ASP A 250 14.48 11.04 23.96
C ASP A 250 15.19 12.17 23.19
N ASN A 251 16.36 11.93 22.59
CA ASN A 251 17.06 12.90 21.73
C ASN A 251 17.90 12.25 20.61
N LEU A 252 17.79 10.93 20.41
CA LEU A 252 18.59 10.23 19.40
C LEU A 252 17.71 9.78 18.24
N MET A 253 17.98 10.38 17.07
CA MET A 253 17.32 10.07 15.82
C MET A 253 18.32 9.44 14.85
N ARG A 254 17.90 8.38 14.17
CA ARG A 254 18.68 7.73 13.12
C ARG A 254 17.99 7.89 11.77
N PRO A 255 18.64 8.43 10.73
CA PRO A 255 18.06 8.44 9.39
C PRO A 255 17.95 7.01 8.86
N VAL A 256 16.83 6.71 8.20
CA VAL A 256 16.55 5.41 7.59
C VAL A 256 15.91 5.62 6.23
N ASN A 257 16.35 4.82 5.25
CA ASN A 257 15.90 4.90 3.86
C ASN A 257 15.52 3.50 3.38
N PHE A 258 14.30 3.32 2.90
CA PHE A 258 13.79 1.99 2.53
C PHE A 258 12.64 2.03 1.53
N TRP A 259 12.41 0.93 0.82
CA TRP A 259 11.19 0.74 0.04
C TRP A 259 10.07 0.15 0.89
N PHE A 260 8.84 0.41 0.50
CA PHE A 260 7.66 -0.24 1.05
C PHE A 260 6.64 -0.46 -0.05
N ALA A 261 5.86 -1.53 0.06
CA ALA A 261 4.74 -1.79 -0.82
C ALA A 261 3.55 -0.93 -0.40
N THR A 262 2.86 -0.31 -1.36
CA THR A 262 1.66 0.50 -1.10
C THR A 262 0.55 -0.36 -0.52
N GLY A 263 0.05 -0.02 0.67
CA GLY A 263 -1.05 -0.77 1.31
C GLY A 263 -2.27 -0.93 0.40
N GLY A 264 -2.71 0.17 -0.21
CA GLY A 264 -3.86 0.19 -1.13
C GLY A 264 -3.61 -0.41 -2.53
N ALA A 265 -2.43 -0.94 -2.82
CA ALA A 265 -2.21 -1.86 -3.95
C ALA A 265 -2.30 -3.33 -3.51
N GLY A 266 -2.21 -3.58 -2.21
CA GLY A 266 -1.98 -4.89 -1.63
C GLY A 266 -0.51 -5.33 -1.70
N PHE A 267 -0.15 -6.21 -0.77
CA PHE A 267 1.17 -6.83 -0.71
C PHE A 267 1.08 -8.22 -0.10
N CYS A 268 2.11 -9.04 -0.33
CA CYS A 268 2.21 -10.37 0.28
C CYS A 268 3.57 -10.62 0.94
N ILE A 269 3.54 -11.39 2.03
CA ILE A 269 4.68 -11.76 2.86
C ILE A 269 4.65 -13.28 3.05
N SER A 270 5.77 -13.94 2.78
CA SER A 270 5.95 -15.38 3.04
C SER A 270 5.99 -15.69 4.54
N ARG A 271 5.58 -16.91 4.91
CA ARG A 271 5.64 -17.39 6.30
C ARG A 271 7.01 -17.28 6.94
N GLY A 272 8.09 -17.63 6.22
CA GLY A 272 9.47 -17.52 6.69
C GLY A 272 9.80 -16.09 7.14
N LEU A 273 9.56 -15.12 6.25
CA LEU A 273 9.77 -13.70 6.56
C LEU A 273 8.92 -13.22 7.73
N ALA A 274 7.62 -13.53 7.73
CA ALA A 274 6.75 -13.11 8.81
C ALA A 274 7.22 -13.65 10.17
N LEU A 275 7.61 -14.93 10.27
CA LEU A 275 8.16 -15.43 11.54
C LEU A 275 9.36 -14.63 12.05
N LYS A 276 10.22 -14.12 11.15
CA LYS A 276 11.35 -13.23 11.49
C LYS A 276 10.91 -11.81 11.87
N MET A 277 9.80 -11.31 11.34
CA MET A 277 9.24 -10.00 11.69
C MET A 277 8.61 -9.97 13.09
N SER A 278 8.26 -11.14 13.66
CA SER A 278 7.53 -11.26 14.93
C SER A 278 8.06 -10.41 16.10
N PRO A 279 9.38 -10.26 16.33
CA PRO A 279 9.89 -9.41 17.42
C PRO A 279 9.53 -7.93 17.30
N TRP A 280 9.13 -7.46 16.11
CA TRP A 280 8.73 -6.08 15.85
C TRP A 280 7.26 -5.92 15.47
N ALA A 281 6.59 -7.01 15.11
CA ALA A 281 5.23 -6.99 14.56
C ALA A 281 4.20 -7.72 15.43
N SER A 282 4.55 -8.85 16.05
CA SER A 282 3.56 -9.66 16.78
C SER A 282 3.34 -9.16 18.21
N GLY A 283 2.24 -9.56 18.85
CA GLY A 283 2.05 -9.39 20.30
C GLY A 283 2.00 -7.92 20.73
N GLY A 284 1.47 -7.05 19.87
CA GLY A 284 1.40 -5.60 20.09
C GLY A 284 2.69 -4.82 19.79
N HIS A 285 3.78 -5.49 19.38
CA HIS A 285 5.03 -4.80 19.03
C HIS A 285 4.90 -3.92 17.78
N PHE A 286 3.99 -4.24 16.86
CA PHE A 286 3.79 -3.43 15.64
C PHE A 286 3.49 -1.96 15.95
N MET A 287 2.64 -1.70 16.95
CA MET A 287 2.28 -0.35 17.38
C MET A 287 3.48 0.43 17.91
N ASN A 288 4.33 -0.22 18.70
CA ASN A 288 5.55 0.38 19.23
C ASN A 288 6.52 0.71 18.10
N THR A 289 6.65 -0.18 17.11
CA THR A 289 7.48 0.04 15.93
C THR A 289 6.95 1.20 15.08
N ALA A 290 5.64 1.25 14.83
CA ALA A 290 5.00 2.34 14.09
C ALA A 290 5.21 3.71 14.76
N GLU A 291 5.12 3.79 16.09
CA GLU A 291 5.34 5.06 16.81
C GLU A 291 6.83 5.49 16.80
N LYS A 292 7.78 4.56 16.75
CA LYS A 292 9.22 4.89 16.64
C LYS A 292 9.56 5.64 15.36
N ILE A 293 8.94 5.26 14.24
CA ILE A 293 9.21 5.88 12.92
C ILE A 293 8.17 6.94 12.54
N ARG A 294 7.01 6.94 13.21
CA ARG A 294 5.87 7.84 12.97
C ARG A 294 5.35 7.85 11.54
N LEU A 295 5.40 6.69 10.87
CA LEU A 295 4.88 6.49 9.53
C LEU A 295 3.58 5.69 9.54
N PRO A 296 2.86 5.60 8.41
CA PRO A 296 1.72 4.69 8.23
C PRO A 296 2.07 3.20 8.43
N ASP A 297 1.05 2.36 8.46
CA ASP A 297 1.15 0.92 8.68
C ASP A 297 1.91 0.19 7.56
N ASP A 298 1.66 0.50 6.29
CA ASP A 298 2.39 -0.07 5.16
C ASP A 298 3.90 0.30 5.17
N CYS A 299 4.21 1.54 5.53
CA CYS A 299 5.56 2.01 5.77
C CYS A 299 6.21 1.29 6.96
N THR A 300 5.45 0.95 7.99
CA THR A 300 5.95 0.19 9.15
C THR A 300 6.31 -1.25 8.75
N ILE A 301 5.51 -1.89 7.89
CA ILE A 301 5.85 -3.19 7.30
C ILE A 301 7.15 -3.09 6.50
N GLY A 302 7.26 -2.11 5.60
CA GLY A 302 8.48 -1.88 4.81
C GLY A 302 9.70 -1.58 5.67
N TYR A 303 9.54 -0.80 6.74
CA TYR A 303 10.60 -0.49 7.70
C TYR A 303 11.15 -1.76 8.36
N ILE A 304 10.28 -2.60 8.92
CA ILE A 304 10.69 -3.85 9.57
C ILE A 304 11.42 -4.74 8.55
N ILE A 305 10.89 -4.89 7.34
CA ILE A 305 11.43 -5.82 6.36
C ILE A 305 12.74 -5.31 5.75
N GLU A 306 12.79 -4.09 5.24
CA GLU A 306 13.95 -3.57 4.52
C GLU A 306 15.02 -3.00 5.45
N SER A 307 14.64 -2.16 6.42
CA SER A 307 15.60 -1.47 7.28
C SER A 307 16.11 -2.34 8.43
N VAL A 308 15.22 -3.15 9.02
CA VAL A 308 15.59 -3.97 10.19
C VAL A 308 16.07 -5.35 9.76
N LEU A 309 15.37 -6.03 8.85
CA LEU A 309 15.71 -7.39 8.41
C LEU A 309 16.59 -7.45 7.15
N GLY A 310 16.77 -6.34 6.43
CA GLY A 310 17.62 -6.29 5.23
C GLY A 310 17.06 -7.03 4.01
N VAL A 311 15.76 -7.32 3.99
CA VAL A 311 15.10 -8.05 2.91
C VAL A 311 14.51 -7.04 1.91
N LYS A 312 14.78 -7.20 0.62
CA LYS A 312 14.34 -6.26 -0.41
C LYS A 312 12.90 -6.54 -0.86
N LEU A 313 12.13 -5.50 -1.09
CA LEU A 313 10.84 -5.56 -1.77
C LEU A 313 11.02 -6.07 -3.20
N ILE A 314 10.36 -7.18 -3.49
CA ILE A 314 10.16 -7.68 -4.85
C ILE A 314 9.05 -6.83 -5.48
N ARG A 315 9.43 -6.06 -6.48
CA ARG A 315 8.48 -5.20 -7.21
C ARG A 315 7.67 -6.04 -8.18
N SER A 316 6.35 -5.90 -8.11
CA SER A 316 5.44 -6.52 -9.06
C SER A 316 4.50 -5.49 -9.68
N ASN A 317 4.40 -5.52 -11.01
CA ASN A 317 3.48 -4.69 -11.79
C ASN A 317 2.07 -5.30 -11.87
N GLN A 318 1.81 -6.38 -11.13
CA GLN A 318 0.49 -7.02 -11.07
C GLN A 318 -0.36 -6.51 -9.91
N PHE A 319 0.19 -5.67 -9.04
CA PHE A 319 -0.52 -5.05 -7.93
C PHE A 319 -0.82 -3.59 -8.27
N HIS A 320 -2.08 -3.17 -8.09
CA HIS A 320 -2.53 -1.85 -8.53
C HIS A 320 -3.31 -1.08 -7.45
N SER A 321 -2.96 0.19 -7.27
CA SER A 321 -3.60 1.14 -6.35
C SER A 321 -4.34 2.23 -7.12
N HIS A 322 -5.41 2.78 -6.54
CA HIS A 322 -6.06 3.97 -7.08
C HIS A 322 -5.18 5.25 -6.99
N LEU A 323 -3.96 5.15 -6.45
CA LEU A 323 -2.94 6.21 -6.49
C LEU A 323 -2.10 6.19 -7.78
N GLU A 324 -2.34 5.26 -8.70
CA GLU A 324 -1.73 5.26 -10.03
C GLU A 324 -2.79 5.42 -11.13
N ASN A 325 -2.37 5.69 -12.36
CA ASN A 325 -3.32 5.84 -13.47
C ASN A 325 -3.88 4.47 -13.92
N LEU A 326 -4.98 4.03 -13.32
CA LEU A 326 -5.61 2.72 -13.59
C LEU A 326 -6.14 2.60 -15.03
N GLN A 327 -6.32 3.72 -15.73
CA GLN A 327 -6.72 3.71 -17.14
C GLN A 327 -5.60 3.21 -18.07
N GLN A 328 -4.36 3.17 -17.59
CA GLN A 328 -3.22 2.62 -18.33
C GLN A 328 -3.14 1.09 -18.26
N VAL A 329 -3.88 0.44 -17.36
CA VAL A 329 -3.94 -1.02 -17.31
C VAL A 329 -4.71 -1.53 -18.52
N PRO A 330 -4.07 -2.24 -19.46
CA PRO A 330 -4.73 -2.65 -20.69
C PRO A 330 -5.73 -3.77 -20.43
N MET A 331 -6.89 -3.69 -21.08
CA MET A 331 -7.98 -4.66 -20.91
C MET A 331 -7.54 -6.11 -21.14
N SER A 332 -6.67 -6.34 -22.14
CA SER A 332 -6.10 -7.67 -22.45
C SER A 332 -5.27 -8.29 -21.34
N GLU A 333 -4.77 -7.47 -20.41
CA GLU A 333 -3.93 -7.91 -19.29
C GLU A 333 -4.70 -8.00 -17.97
N LEU A 334 -6.00 -7.64 -17.90
CA LEU A 334 -6.76 -7.64 -16.64
C LEU A 334 -6.74 -8.99 -15.93
N GLN A 335 -6.88 -10.09 -16.68
CA GLN A 335 -6.80 -11.45 -16.15
C GLN A 335 -5.44 -11.82 -15.55
N LYS A 336 -4.37 -11.09 -15.92
CA LYS A 336 -3.01 -11.28 -15.42
C LYS A 336 -2.66 -10.35 -14.26
N GLN A 337 -3.56 -9.46 -13.85
CA GLN A 337 -3.35 -8.63 -12.66
C GLN A 337 -3.76 -9.40 -11.40
N VAL A 338 -3.03 -9.18 -10.32
CA VAL A 338 -3.27 -9.78 -8.99
C VAL A 338 -4.28 -8.94 -8.22
N THR A 339 -4.06 -7.63 -8.15
CA THR A 339 -5.00 -6.69 -7.54
C THR A 339 -5.39 -5.59 -8.50
N LEU A 340 -6.61 -5.08 -8.34
CA LEU A 340 -7.06 -3.81 -8.90
C LEU A 340 -7.62 -2.95 -7.77
N SER A 341 -7.81 -1.67 -8.01
CA SER A 341 -8.41 -0.74 -7.04
C SER A 341 -9.42 0.18 -7.74
N TYR A 342 -10.14 0.97 -6.97
CA TYR A 342 -10.92 2.11 -7.45
C TYR A 342 -10.90 3.22 -6.40
N GLY A 343 -11.06 4.47 -6.83
CA GLY A 343 -11.07 5.58 -5.90
C GLY A 343 -11.05 6.92 -6.60
N MET A 344 -10.44 7.90 -5.93
CA MET A 344 -10.23 9.23 -6.47
C MET A 344 -8.74 9.46 -6.66
N PHE A 345 -8.35 9.92 -7.85
CA PHE A 345 -6.99 10.35 -8.17
C PHE A 345 -7.06 11.73 -8.80
N GLU A 346 -6.34 12.71 -8.26
CA GLU A 346 -6.38 14.11 -8.72
C GLU A 346 -7.81 14.68 -8.85
N ASN A 347 -8.69 14.39 -7.88
CA ASN A 347 -10.11 14.75 -7.86
C ASN A 347 -10.95 14.17 -9.01
N LYS A 348 -10.46 13.17 -9.73
CA LYS A 348 -11.20 12.42 -10.75
C LYS A 348 -11.41 10.99 -10.28
N ARG A 349 -12.53 10.40 -10.70
CA ARG A 349 -12.77 8.96 -10.50
C ARG A 349 -11.66 8.20 -11.21
N ASN A 350 -11.01 7.32 -10.48
CA ASN A 350 -9.96 6.46 -10.97
C ASN A 350 -10.39 5.01 -10.82
N ALA A 351 -10.54 4.33 -11.95
CA ALA A 351 -10.89 2.92 -12.06
C ALA A 351 -10.36 2.44 -13.41
N ILE A 352 -10.27 1.13 -13.58
CA ILE A 352 -9.87 0.54 -14.86
C ILE A 352 -10.83 0.94 -15.99
N THR A 353 -10.30 1.14 -17.20
CA THR A 353 -11.14 1.45 -18.36
C THR A 353 -11.55 0.16 -19.06
N MET A 354 -12.83 -0.18 -19.00
CA MET A 354 -13.38 -1.30 -19.77
C MET A 354 -14.80 -1.02 -20.27
N LYS A 355 -15.14 -1.54 -21.44
CA LYS A 355 -16.55 -1.72 -21.86
C LYS A 355 -17.12 -2.82 -20.97
N GLY A 356 -17.66 -2.41 -19.84
CA GLY A 356 -18.11 -3.32 -18.80
C GLY A 356 -19.42 -4.01 -19.15
N ALA A 357 -19.71 -5.11 -18.44
CA ALA A 357 -21.01 -5.76 -18.46
C ALA A 357 -22.13 -4.84 -17.93
N PHE A 358 -21.74 -3.80 -17.17
CA PHE A 358 -22.64 -2.86 -16.51
C PHE A 358 -22.31 -1.40 -16.87
N PRO A 359 -23.32 -0.52 -16.95
CA PRO A 359 -23.12 0.93 -17.12
C PRO A 359 -22.36 1.52 -15.91
N VAL A 360 -21.72 2.68 -16.10
CA VAL A 360 -20.82 3.33 -15.10
C VAL A 360 -21.55 3.72 -13.83
N GLU A 361 -22.85 3.97 -13.94
CA GLU A 361 -23.76 4.35 -12.87
C GLU A 361 -24.03 3.17 -11.93
N GLU A 362 -24.10 1.94 -12.46
CA GLU A 362 -24.40 0.72 -11.69
C GLU A 362 -23.16 0.01 -11.12
N ASP A 363 -22.00 0.25 -11.72
CA ASP A 363 -20.72 -0.39 -11.34
C ASP A 363 -19.57 0.63 -11.35
N PRO A 364 -19.62 1.72 -10.57
CA PRO A 364 -18.67 2.82 -10.66
C PRO A 364 -17.20 2.42 -10.42
N SER A 365 -16.96 1.34 -9.66
CA SER A 365 -15.64 0.75 -9.43
C SER A 365 -15.13 -0.14 -10.57
N ARG A 366 -16.04 -0.59 -11.46
CA ARG A 366 -15.85 -1.60 -12.50
C ARG A 366 -15.63 -3.02 -11.97
N PHE A 367 -15.74 -3.26 -10.66
CA PHE A 367 -15.47 -4.57 -10.06
C PHE A 367 -16.49 -5.63 -10.46
N LYS A 368 -17.77 -5.28 -10.68
CA LYS A 368 -18.74 -6.25 -11.20
C LYS A 368 -18.39 -6.66 -12.62
N SER A 369 -17.99 -5.69 -13.46
CA SER A 369 -17.55 -5.94 -14.83
C SER A 369 -16.28 -6.80 -14.89
N VAL A 370 -15.28 -6.51 -14.04
CA VAL A 370 -14.09 -7.38 -13.89
C VAL A 370 -14.49 -8.77 -13.43
N HIS A 371 -15.40 -8.87 -12.46
CA HIS A 371 -15.83 -10.16 -11.94
C HIS A 371 -16.49 -11.02 -13.02
N CYS A 372 -17.37 -10.45 -13.82
CA CYS A 372 -18.01 -11.19 -14.91
C CYS A 372 -17.03 -11.55 -16.04
N LEU A 373 -15.98 -10.77 -16.26
CA LEU A 373 -14.90 -11.14 -17.19
C LEU A 373 -14.13 -12.36 -16.68
N LEU A 374 -13.83 -12.43 -15.38
CA LEU A 374 -13.03 -13.52 -14.78
C LEU A 374 -13.86 -14.78 -14.43
N TYR A 375 -15.15 -14.58 -14.16
CA TYR A 375 -16.09 -15.60 -13.69
C TYR A 375 -17.44 -15.44 -14.41
N PRO A 376 -17.49 -15.71 -15.72
CA PRO A 376 -18.71 -15.55 -16.51
C PRO A 376 -19.83 -16.53 -16.10
N ASP A 377 -19.50 -17.56 -15.32
CA ASP A 377 -20.44 -18.51 -14.73
C ASP A 377 -21.24 -17.94 -13.54
N THR A 378 -20.89 -16.75 -13.05
CA THR A 378 -21.62 -16.10 -11.95
C THR A 378 -23.07 -15.76 -12.38
N PRO A 379 -24.13 -16.22 -11.68
CA PRO A 379 -25.51 -16.17 -12.18
C PRO A 379 -26.08 -14.78 -12.50
N TRP A 380 -25.62 -13.75 -11.81
CA TRP A 380 -26.07 -12.36 -12.03
C TRP A 380 -25.29 -11.64 -13.13
N CYS A 381 -24.28 -12.28 -13.73
CA CYS A 381 -23.56 -11.71 -14.86
C CYS A 381 -24.44 -11.70 -16.11
N PRO A 382 -24.46 -10.58 -16.87
CA PRO A 382 -25.17 -10.51 -18.15
C PRO A 382 -24.65 -11.57 -19.14
N SER A 383 -25.52 -12.09 -20.01
CA SER A 383 -25.13 -13.11 -21.00
C SER A 383 -24.22 -12.60 -22.13
N TYR A 384 -24.01 -11.29 -22.24
CA TYR A 384 -23.28 -10.63 -23.33
C TYR A 384 -21.95 -10.01 -22.90
N VAL A 385 -21.22 -10.63 -21.97
CA VAL A 385 -19.86 -10.18 -21.63
C VAL A 385 -18.91 -10.62 -22.75
N VAL A 386 -18.56 -9.70 -23.65
CA VAL A 386 -17.56 -9.89 -24.71
C VAL A 386 -16.28 -9.17 -24.33
#